data_AF-A0A258BU68-F1
#
_entry.id   AF-A0A258BU68-F1
#
_cell.length_a   1.000
_cell.length_b   1.000
_cell.length_c   1.000
_cell.angle_alpha   90.00
_cell.angle_beta   90.00
_cell.angle_gamma   90.00
#
_symmetry.space_group_name_H-M   'P 1'
#
loop_
_entity.id
_entity.type
_entity.pdbx_description
1 polymer ?
#
loop_
_entity_poly.entity_id
_entity_poly.type
_entity_poly.pdbx_seq_one_letter_code
_entity_poly.pdbx_strand_id
1 'polypeptide(L)'
;MNWRAFRSSLAAQGLMVAGALALASCAHKAPPPIVEAPRPVPPPVVPTQPDLEAVWHVRAGLNVGALSCRGQYDVLADQYNRLLEQHEELLGQAYRFEEGRFAGAELDRHLTQIYNRFANQRSPQEFCGTVQSVLERGLAADATSFSISARDWLTQLEAALL
;
A
#
# COMPACT_ATOMS: atom_id res chain seq x y z
N MET A 1 5.85 -27.90 -6.08
CA MET A 1 6.25 -28.15 -7.47
C MET A 1 7.03 -26.95 -7.99
N ASN A 2 8.18 -27.19 -8.59
CA ASN A 2 9.15 -26.21 -9.10
C ASN A 2 8.61 -25.34 -10.24
N TRP A 3 8.91 -24.04 -10.24
CA TRP A 3 8.99 -23.25 -11.47
C TRP A 3 10.35 -22.53 -11.51
N ARG A 4 11.32 -23.19 -12.12
CA ARG A 4 12.61 -22.61 -12.49
C ARG A 4 12.58 -22.20 -13.96
N ALA A 5 12.97 -20.95 -14.18
CA ALA A 5 13.85 -20.47 -15.23
C ALA A 5 13.50 -20.78 -16.70
N PHE A 6 13.10 -19.73 -17.42
CA PHE A 6 13.46 -19.60 -18.84
C PHE A 6 14.55 -18.54 -18.98
N ARG A 7 15.76 -18.99 -19.35
CA ARG A 7 16.89 -18.17 -19.79
C ARG A 7 16.80 -18.04 -21.31
N SER A 8 17.01 -16.85 -21.83
CA SER A 8 17.33 -16.65 -23.24
C SER A 8 18.15 -15.37 -23.37
N SER A 9 19.39 -15.49 -23.83
CA SER A 9 20.09 -14.41 -24.51
C SER A 9 21.16 -15.01 -25.41
N LEU A 10 21.08 -14.55 -26.66
CA LEU A 10 21.79 -14.99 -27.85
C LEU A 10 23.26 -14.56 -27.80
N ALA A 11 24.12 -15.39 -28.39
CA ALA A 11 25.50 -15.06 -28.72
C ALA A 11 25.59 -14.56 -30.17
N ALA A 12 26.34 -13.46 -30.39
CA ALA A 12 26.99 -13.10 -31.66
C ALA A 12 28.06 -12.03 -31.32
N GLN A 13 29.35 -12.38 -31.33
CA GLN A 13 30.33 -12.19 -32.42
C GLN A 13 30.70 -10.72 -32.70
N GLY A 14 32.01 -10.41 -32.66
CA GLY A 14 32.54 -9.16 -33.24
C GLY A 14 33.96 -8.74 -32.83
N LEU A 15 34.94 -9.27 -33.56
CA LEU A 15 36.31 -8.81 -33.92
C LEU A 15 37.05 -7.67 -33.16
N MET A 16 38.35 -7.95 -32.97
CA MET A 16 39.44 -7.05 -32.54
C MET A 16 39.89 -6.07 -33.64
N VAL A 17 40.29 -4.86 -33.25
CA VAL A 17 41.26 -4.02 -33.99
C VAL A 17 42.23 -3.36 -33.00
N ALA A 18 43.52 -3.65 -33.15
CA ALA A 18 44.61 -2.96 -32.50
C ALA A 18 45.02 -1.75 -33.35
N GLY A 19 45.15 -0.58 -32.72
CA GLY A 19 45.67 0.65 -33.33
C GLY A 19 46.46 1.43 -32.30
N ALA A 20 47.78 1.38 -32.40
CA ALA A 20 48.71 2.15 -31.57
C ALA A 20 48.75 3.61 -32.05
N LEU A 21 48.45 4.54 -31.16
CA LEU A 21 48.68 5.98 -31.34
C LEU A 21 49.60 6.46 -30.20
N ALA A 22 50.79 6.92 -30.58
CA ALA A 22 51.75 7.55 -29.69
C ALA A 22 51.21 8.93 -29.27
N LEU A 23 51.02 9.14 -27.96
CA LEU A 23 50.62 10.41 -27.38
C LEU A 23 51.86 11.22 -27.00
N ALA A 24 52.00 12.41 -27.61
CA ALA A 24 52.86 13.46 -27.10
C ALA A 24 52.31 13.94 -25.74
N SER A 25 53.11 13.80 -24.69
CA SER A 25 52.75 14.18 -23.33
C SER A 25 52.95 15.68 -23.11
N CYS A 26 51.86 16.44 -23.11
CA CYS A 26 51.81 17.75 -22.46
C CYS A 26 51.28 17.53 -21.04
N ALA A 27 52.18 17.59 -20.06
CA ALA A 27 51.86 17.48 -18.64
C ALA A 27 50.92 18.61 -18.21
N HIS A 28 49.61 18.32 -18.18
CA HIS A 28 48.63 19.15 -17.51
C HIS A 28 48.48 18.62 -16.09
N LYS A 29 48.83 19.45 -15.11
CA LYS A 29 48.65 19.16 -13.69
C LYS A 29 47.19 18.80 -13.44
N ALA A 30 46.91 17.52 -13.16
CA ALA A 30 45.56 17.05 -12.85
C ALA A 30 45.04 17.81 -11.61
N PRO A 31 43.78 18.31 -11.63
CA PRO A 31 43.15 18.78 -10.40
C PRO A 31 43.04 17.60 -9.42
N PRO A 32 43.15 17.85 -8.11
CA PRO A 32 43.04 16.79 -7.12
C PRO A 32 41.67 16.10 -7.26
N PRO A 33 41.58 14.79 -6.98
CA PRO A 33 40.31 14.09 -6.96
C PRO A 33 39.37 14.79 -5.98
N ILE A 34 38.21 15.21 -6.46
CA ILE A 34 37.12 15.65 -5.58
C ILE A 34 36.73 14.40 -4.80
N VAL A 35 37.13 14.34 -3.53
CA VAL A 35 36.64 13.32 -2.60
C VAL A 35 35.16 13.62 -2.39
N GLU A 36 34.29 12.87 -3.05
CA GLU A 36 32.86 12.97 -2.84
C GLU A 36 32.57 12.66 -1.36
N ALA A 37 31.99 13.62 -0.65
CA ALA A 37 31.62 13.43 0.74
C ALA A 37 30.69 12.21 0.84
N PRO A 38 30.80 11.39 1.91
CA PRO A 38 29.87 10.29 2.13
C PRO A 38 28.45 10.84 2.04
N ARG A 39 27.63 10.26 1.14
CA ARG A 39 26.21 10.60 1.08
C ARG A 39 25.63 10.42 2.49
N PRO A 40 24.78 11.35 2.99
CA PRO A 40 24.10 11.16 4.25
C PRO A 40 23.42 9.79 4.22
N VAL A 41 23.74 8.95 5.18
CA VAL A 41 23.02 7.68 5.34
C VAL A 41 21.56 8.06 5.56
N PRO A 42 20.61 7.56 4.75
CA PRO A 42 19.20 7.82 5.01
C PRO A 42 18.90 7.41 6.45
N PRO A 43 18.04 8.15 7.16
CA PRO A 43 17.66 7.76 8.51
C PRO A 43 17.20 6.30 8.52
N PRO A 44 17.44 5.53 9.59
CA PRO A 44 16.94 4.18 9.69
C PRO A 44 15.44 4.19 9.37
N VAL A 45 15.04 3.35 8.41
CA VAL A 45 13.62 3.13 8.10
C VAL A 45 12.99 2.60 9.39
N VAL A 46 12.25 3.45 10.10
CA VAL A 46 11.47 3.03 11.26
C VAL A 46 10.46 2.01 10.73
N PRO A 47 10.42 0.77 11.25
CA PRO A 47 9.39 -0.18 10.87
C PRO A 47 8.04 0.48 11.10
N THR A 48 7.28 0.71 10.04
CA THR A 48 5.91 1.22 10.16
C THR A 48 5.13 0.10 10.83
N GLN A 49 4.84 0.26 12.12
CA GLN A 49 4.11 -0.76 12.88
C GLN A 49 2.70 -0.93 12.26
N PRO A 50 2.17 -2.17 12.22
CA PRO A 50 0.81 -2.40 11.73
C PRO A 50 -0.19 -1.59 12.55
N ASP A 51 -1.05 -0.82 11.88
CA ASP A 51 -2.05 0.00 12.52
C ASP A 51 -3.41 -0.70 12.54
N LEU A 52 -3.58 -1.60 13.52
CA LEU A 52 -4.74 -2.48 13.62
C LEU A 52 -6.07 -1.75 13.81
N GLU A 53 -6.09 -0.59 14.49
CA GLU A 53 -7.28 0.26 14.60
C GLU A 53 -7.68 0.80 13.22
N ALA A 54 -6.72 1.35 12.47
CA ALA A 54 -7.01 1.84 11.12
C ALA A 54 -7.45 0.71 10.18
N VAL A 55 -6.87 -0.49 10.29
CA VAL A 55 -7.30 -1.67 9.52
C VAL A 55 -8.77 -1.96 9.78
N TRP A 56 -9.19 -1.97 11.05
CA TRP A 56 -10.58 -2.22 11.42
C TRP A 56 -11.53 -1.13 10.90
N HIS A 57 -11.12 0.14 11.01
CA HIS A 57 -11.91 1.28 10.53
C HIS A 57 -12.04 1.29 9.00
N VAL A 58 -10.97 0.96 8.27
CA VAL A 58 -11.02 0.77 6.81
C VAL A 58 -12.03 -0.32 6.48
N ARG A 59 -11.96 -1.49 7.14
CA ARG A 59 -12.95 -2.57 6.93
C ARG A 59 -14.38 -2.08 7.13
N ALA A 60 -14.65 -1.28 8.17
CA ALA A 60 -15.98 -0.72 8.42
C ALA A 60 -16.42 0.23 7.28
N GLY A 61 -15.55 1.13 6.83
CA GLY A 61 -15.84 2.03 5.70
C GLY A 61 -16.12 1.27 4.40
N LEU A 62 -15.31 0.25 4.10
CA LEU A 62 -15.52 -0.61 2.93
C LEU A 62 -16.82 -1.41 3.00
N ASN A 63 -17.22 -1.86 4.20
CA ASN A 63 -18.50 -2.53 4.40
C ASN A 63 -19.69 -1.60 4.10
N VAL A 64 -19.66 -0.37 4.61
CA VAL A 64 -20.71 0.63 4.32
C VAL A 64 -20.75 0.93 2.83
N GLY A 65 -19.59 1.07 2.19
CA GLY A 65 -19.47 1.24 0.74
C GLY A 65 -20.09 0.09 -0.05
N ALA A 66 -19.78 -1.16 0.31
CA ALA A 66 -20.36 -2.35 -0.32
C ALA A 66 -21.89 -2.42 -0.22
N LEU A 67 -22.48 -1.86 0.83
CA LEU A 67 -23.93 -1.83 1.03
C LEU A 67 -24.61 -0.63 0.35
N SER A 68 -23.95 0.53 0.39
CA SER A 68 -24.54 1.82 0.03
C SER A 68 -24.28 2.23 -1.42
N CYS A 69 -23.16 1.81 -1.99
CA CYS A 69 -22.79 2.15 -3.37
C CYS A 69 -23.47 1.20 -4.36
N ARG A 70 -24.19 1.78 -5.33
CA ARG A 70 -25.02 1.05 -6.31
C ARG A 70 -24.82 1.61 -7.72
N GLY A 71 -25.35 0.92 -8.72
CA GLY A 71 -25.29 1.31 -10.13
C GLY A 71 -23.91 1.04 -10.71
N GLN A 72 -23.16 2.09 -11.08
CA GLN A 72 -21.80 1.91 -11.61
C GLN A 72 -20.82 1.24 -10.62
N TYR A 73 -21.22 1.11 -9.35
CA TYR A 73 -20.45 0.50 -8.26
C TYR A 73 -20.98 -0.87 -7.82
N ASP A 74 -21.83 -1.53 -8.61
CA ASP A 74 -22.44 -2.81 -8.19
C ASP A 74 -21.42 -3.94 -7.94
N VAL A 75 -20.20 -3.83 -8.49
CA VAL A 75 -19.10 -4.78 -8.29
C VAL A 75 -18.46 -4.70 -6.89
N LEU A 76 -18.73 -3.65 -6.12
CA LEU A 76 -18.04 -3.39 -4.85
C LEU A 76 -18.39 -4.43 -3.77
N ALA A 77 -19.61 -4.98 -3.79
CA ALA A 77 -20.00 -6.04 -2.86
C ALA A 77 -19.16 -7.31 -3.05
N ASP A 78 -18.95 -7.73 -4.29
CA ASP A 78 -18.12 -8.90 -4.61
C ASP A 78 -16.64 -8.64 -4.31
N GLN A 79 -16.14 -7.44 -4.61
CA GLN A 79 -14.77 -7.04 -4.27
C GLN A 79 -14.54 -7.04 -2.75
N TYR A 80 -15.49 -6.53 -1.99
CA TYR A 80 -15.43 -6.51 -0.54
C TYR A 80 -15.41 -7.92 0.05
N ASN A 81 -16.27 -8.83 -0.44
CA ASN A 81 -16.25 -10.22 0.02
C ASN A 81 -14.91 -10.92 -0.24
N ARG A 82 -14.31 -10.73 -1.43
CA ARG A 82 -12.96 -11.25 -1.71
C ARG A 82 -11.90 -10.66 -0.78
N LEU A 83 -12.02 -9.37 -0.44
CA LEU A 83 -11.09 -8.72 0.47
C LEU A 83 -11.22 -9.29 1.89
N LEU A 84 -12.43 -9.64 2.34
CA LEU A 84 -12.65 -10.33 3.61
C LEU A 84 -11.98 -11.71 3.63
N GLU A 85 -12.11 -12.48 2.55
CA GLU A 85 -11.50 -13.81 2.42
C GLU A 85 -9.96 -13.73 2.37
N GLN A 86 -9.42 -12.80 1.57
CA GLN A 86 -7.97 -12.64 1.40
C GLN A 86 -7.27 -12.19 2.69
N HIS A 87 -7.92 -11.36 3.49
CA HIS A 87 -7.32 -10.72 4.68
C HIS A 87 -7.96 -11.18 6.00
N GLU A 88 -8.61 -12.34 6.02
CA GLU A 88 -9.34 -12.86 7.19
C GLU A 88 -8.51 -12.79 8.48
N GLU A 89 -7.26 -13.26 8.44
CA GLU A 89 -6.39 -13.28 9.60
C GLU A 89 -6.07 -11.87 10.12
N LEU A 90 -5.71 -10.95 9.22
CA LEU A 90 -5.41 -9.56 9.54
C LEU A 90 -6.63 -8.85 10.14
N LEU A 91 -7.81 -9.04 9.53
CA LEU A 91 -9.06 -8.47 10.01
C LEU A 91 -9.47 -9.05 11.36
N GLY A 92 -9.21 -10.34 11.59
CA GLY A 92 -9.40 -10.97 12.90
C GLY A 92 -8.45 -10.41 13.97
N GLN A 93 -7.19 -10.13 13.62
CA GLN A 93 -6.25 -9.45 14.52
C GLN A 93 -6.72 -8.02 14.84
N ALA A 94 -7.18 -7.29 13.84
CA ALA A 94 -7.72 -5.95 13.99
C ALA A 94 -8.96 -5.92 14.91
N TYR A 95 -9.88 -6.88 14.75
CA TYR A 95 -11.03 -6.99 15.64
C TYR A 95 -10.64 -7.29 17.09
N ARG A 96 -9.72 -8.25 17.31
CA ARG A 96 -9.22 -8.56 18.66
C ARG A 96 -8.52 -7.38 19.31
N PHE A 97 -7.90 -6.51 18.51
CA PHE A 97 -7.30 -5.28 19.01
C PHE A 97 -8.38 -4.32 19.56
N GLU A 98 -9.52 -4.20 18.89
CA GLU A 98 -10.67 -3.43 19.41
C GLU A 98 -11.27 -4.07 20.67
N GLU A 99 -11.45 -5.40 20.68
CA GLU A 99 -11.92 -6.13 21.87
C GLU A 99 -10.97 -6.01 23.08
N GLY A 100 -9.67 -5.80 22.83
CA GLY A 100 -8.69 -5.53 23.89
C GLY A 100 -8.82 -4.13 24.51
N ARG A 101 -9.44 -3.19 23.79
CA ARG A 101 -9.61 -1.78 24.23
C ARG A 101 -10.99 -1.51 24.80
N PHE A 102 -12.02 -2.17 24.27
CA PHE A 102 -13.41 -1.97 24.62
C PHE A 102 -14.08 -3.31 24.91
N ALA A 103 -15.02 -3.34 25.87
CA ALA A 103 -15.73 -4.57 26.23
C ALA A 103 -17.25 -4.35 26.34
N GLY A 104 -18.01 -5.39 26.02
CA GLY A 104 -19.47 -5.42 26.13
C GLY A 104 -20.13 -4.20 25.45
N ALA A 105 -21.02 -3.51 26.17
CA ALA A 105 -21.77 -2.38 25.64
C ALA A 105 -20.90 -1.19 25.18
N GLU A 106 -19.66 -1.06 25.68
CA GLU A 106 -18.75 -0.03 25.20
C GLU A 106 -18.19 -0.38 23.81
N LEU A 107 -17.81 -1.63 23.59
CA LEU A 107 -17.40 -2.12 22.28
C LEU A 107 -18.54 -1.94 21.28
N ASP A 108 -19.75 -2.37 21.63
CA ASP A 108 -20.91 -2.21 20.75
C ASP A 108 -21.16 -0.75 20.36
N ARG A 109 -21.06 0.17 21.32
CA ARG A 109 -21.20 1.61 21.09
C ARG A 109 -20.09 2.14 20.19
N HIS A 110 -18.85 1.76 20.47
CA HIS A 110 -17.69 2.19 19.69
C HIS A 110 -17.80 1.72 18.23
N LEU A 111 -18.06 0.43 18.01
CA LEU A 111 -18.27 -0.12 16.66
C LEU A 111 -19.42 0.59 15.95
N THR A 112 -20.56 0.76 16.63
CA THR A 112 -21.71 1.47 16.07
C THR A 112 -21.35 2.89 15.63
N GLN A 113 -20.54 3.63 16.40
CA GLN A 113 -20.09 4.97 16.03
C GLN A 113 -19.23 4.97 14.75
N ILE A 114 -18.36 3.97 14.58
CA ILE A 114 -17.53 3.84 13.37
C ILE A 114 -18.43 3.63 12.14
N TYR A 115 -19.36 2.67 12.19
CA TYR A 115 -20.27 2.44 11.06
C TYR A 115 -21.15 3.65 10.77
N ASN A 116 -21.69 4.29 11.81
CA ASN A 116 -22.52 5.48 11.66
C ASN A 116 -21.74 6.66 11.08
N ARG A 117 -20.44 6.79 11.34
CA ARG A 117 -19.61 7.82 10.70
C ARG A 117 -19.61 7.65 9.18
N PHE A 118 -19.29 6.46 8.69
CA PHE A 118 -19.25 6.20 7.24
C PHE A 118 -20.64 6.19 6.59
N ALA A 119 -21.68 5.79 7.31
CA ALA A 119 -23.05 5.80 6.80
C ALA A 119 -23.62 7.23 6.62
N ASN A 120 -23.11 8.21 7.37
CA ASN A 120 -23.55 9.61 7.33
C ASN A 120 -22.75 10.48 6.34
N GLN A 121 -22.53 9.95 5.12
CA GLN A 121 -21.85 10.64 4.03
C GLN A 121 -22.64 11.84 3.48
N ARG A 122 -21.97 12.99 3.30
CA ARG A 122 -22.52 14.19 2.63
C ARG A 122 -22.31 14.16 1.12
N SER A 123 -21.27 13.46 0.67
CA SER A 123 -20.88 13.34 -0.74
C SER A 123 -20.85 11.88 -1.22
N PRO A 124 -22.02 11.23 -1.45
CA PRO A 124 -22.05 9.79 -1.73
C PRO A 124 -21.27 9.33 -2.96
N GLN A 125 -21.19 10.14 -4.01
CA GLN A 125 -20.45 9.78 -5.22
C GLN A 125 -18.93 9.76 -4.99
N GLU A 126 -18.41 10.74 -4.24
CA GLU A 126 -16.99 10.82 -3.91
C GLU A 126 -16.57 9.70 -2.97
N PHE A 127 -17.41 9.42 -1.96
CA PHE A 127 -17.22 8.27 -1.09
C PHE A 127 -17.17 6.96 -1.89
N CYS A 128 -18.12 6.71 -2.78
CA CYS A 128 -18.15 5.46 -3.57
C CYS A 128 -16.94 5.31 -4.51
N GLY A 129 -16.47 6.40 -5.14
CA GLY A 129 -15.24 6.39 -5.93
C GLY A 129 -14.00 6.07 -5.07
N THR A 130 -13.96 6.63 -3.86
CA THR A 130 -12.87 6.36 -2.91
C THR A 130 -12.90 4.92 -2.40
N VAL A 131 -14.08 4.39 -2.06
CA VAL A 131 -14.26 2.99 -1.67
C VAL A 131 -13.77 2.06 -2.77
N GLN A 132 -14.14 2.31 -4.03
CA GLN A 132 -13.66 1.53 -5.17
C GLN A 132 -12.12 1.53 -5.22
N SER A 133 -11.51 2.71 -5.18
CA SER A 133 -10.06 2.86 -5.21
C SER A 133 -9.35 2.14 -4.06
N VAL A 134 -9.93 2.17 -2.85
CA VAL A 134 -9.36 1.48 -1.68
C VAL A 134 -9.57 -0.04 -1.78
N LEU A 135 -10.71 -0.52 -2.26
CA LEU A 135 -10.95 -1.96 -2.50
C LEU A 135 -9.96 -2.53 -3.51
N GLU A 136 -9.74 -1.84 -4.63
CA GLU A 136 -8.79 -2.27 -5.67
C GLU A 136 -7.36 -2.38 -5.10
N ARG A 137 -6.91 -1.38 -4.34
CA ARG A 137 -5.60 -1.41 -3.66
C ARG A 137 -5.53 -2.48 -2.56
N GLY A 138 -6.58 -2.66 -1.78
CA GLY A 138 -6.67 -3.65 -0.72
C GLY A 138 -6.59 -5.08 -1.26
N LEU A 139 -7.20 -5.35 -2.41
CA LEU A 139 -7.11 -6.64 -3.10
C LEU A 139 -5.72 -6.87 -3.71
N ALA A 140 -5.03 -5.80 -4.14
CA ALA A 140 -3.68 -5.89 -4.68
C ALA A 140 -2.58 -6.02 -3.59
N ALA A 141 -2.89 -5.65 -2.35
CA ALA A 141 -1.96 -5.67 -1.23
C ALA A 141 -1.88 -7.05 -0.55
N ASP A 142 -0.70 -7.41 -0.04
CA ASP A 142 -0.57 -8.43 1.00
C ASP A 142 -0.96 -7.86 2.38
N ALA A 143 -1.08 -8.71 3.39
CA ALA A 143 -1.52 -8.31 4.73
C ALA A 143 -0.59 -7.24 5.36
N THR A 144 0.73 -7.35 5.15
CA THR A 144 1.70 -6.36 5.65
C THR A 144 1.48 -5.01 5.00
N SER A 145 1.40 -4.96 3.67
CA SER A 145 1.20 -3.73 2.90
C SER A 145 -0.14 -3.09 3.20
N PHE A 146 -1.20 -3.89 3.39
CA PHE A 146 -2.51 -3.42 3.85
C PHE A 146 -2.36 -2.72 5.20
N SER A 147 -1.74 -3.39 6.19
CA SER A 147 -1.63 -2.87 7.56
C SER A 147 -0.85 -1.55 7.65
N ILE A 148 0.18 -1.38 6.82
CA ILE A 148 0.98 -0.15 6.74
C ILE A 148 0.19 0.97 6.05
N SER A 149 -0.61 0.62 5.03
CA SER A 149 -1.36 1.60 4.23
C SER A 149 -2.69 2.02 4.86
N ALA A 150 -3.18 1.27 5.85
CA ALA A 150 -4.53 1.42 6.40
C ALA A 150 -4.81 2.84 6.92
N ARG A 151 -3.84 3.49 7.56
CA ARG A 151 -4.00 4.86 8.09
C ARG A 151 -4.21 5.88 6.97
N ASP A 152 -3.48 5.74 5.87
CA ASP A 152 -3.62 6.62 4.71
C ASP A 152 -4.95 6.38 3.98
N TRP A 153 -5.37 5.11 3.88
CA TRP A 153 -6.66 4.76 3.28
C TRP A 153 -7.85 5.21 4.14
N LEU A 154 -7.73 5.12 5.47
CA LEU A 154 -8.71 5.66 6.40
C LEU A 154 -8.86 7.17 6.22
N THR A 155 -7.75 7.89 6.13
CA THR A 155 -7.76 9.35 5.91
C THR A 155 -8.47 9.71 4.60
N GLN A 156 -8.26 8.93 3.54
CA GLN A 156 -8.96 9.12 2.25
C GLN A 156 -10.46 8.86 2.38
N LEU A 157 -10.86 7.76 3.01
CA LEU A 157 -12.27 7.41 3.21
C LEU A 157 -12.99 8.47 4.05
N GLU A 158 -12.36 8.99 5.10
CA GLU A 158 -12.92 10.04 5.96
C GLU A 158 -13.01 11.39 5.25
N ALA A 159 -12.00 11.75 4.44
CA ALA A 159 -12.04 12.97 3.65
C ALA A 159 -13.19 12.96 2.62
N ALA A 160 -13.48 11.80 2.03
CA ALA A 160 -14.55 11.62 1.05
C ALA A 160 -15.98 11.64 1.65
N LEU A 161 -16.13 11.84 2.97
CA LEU A 161 -17.43 11.95 3.63
C LEU A 161 -18.04 13.35 3.53
N LEU A 162 -17.25 14.37 3.19
CA LEU A 162 -17.64 15.79 3.22
C LEU A 162 -17.99 16.34 1.84
#